data_AF-A0A7Y2GAT2-F1
#
_entry.id   AF-A0A7Y2GAT2-F1
#
_cell.length_a   1.000
_cell.length_b   1.000
_cell.length_c   1.000
_cell.angle_alpha   90.00
_cell.angle_beta   90.00
_cell.angle_gamma   90.00
#
_symmetry.space_group_name_H-M   'P 1'
#
loop_
_entity.id
_entity.type
_entity.pdbx_description
1 polymer ?
#
loop_
_entity_poly.entity_id
_entity_poly.type
_entity_poly.pdbx_seq_one_letter_code
_entity_poly.pdbx_strand_id
1 'polypeptide(L)'
;MRQDQNLKTDSELMLEVAGGARESAGVLFTRHHQKLYRYFFSIMRNRADSMDAVQDVFDRLIRYGHSFRGGTFLPWLFRIAKNVANDQYRKPSRSETSLETFQRVDPAPLPDRHLEMSQDKRVLAEALNRLSPAYR
;
A
#
# COMPACT_ATOMS: atom_id res chain seq x y z
N MET A 1 -13.08 -22.37 8.61
CA MET A 1 -11.71 -21.94 8.24
C MET A 1 -11.64 -20.73 7.28
N ARG A 2 -12.62 -20.41 6.41
CA ARG A 2 -12.53 -19.22 5.52
C ARG A 2 -12.96 -17.88 6.13
N GLN A 3 -13.76 -17.87 7.20
CA GLN A 3 -14.28 -16.63 7.80
C GLN A 3 -13.27 -15.91 8.72
N ASP A 4 -12.33 -16.65 9.33
CA ASP A 4 -11.43 -16.09 10.35
C ASP A 4 -10.35 -15.16 9.77
N GLN A 5 -9.93 -15.39 8.52
CA GLN A 5 -8.91 -14.57 7.87
C GLN A 5 -9.39 -13.16 7.54
N ASN A 6 -10.71 -12.93 7.45
CA ASN A 6 -11.24 -11.60 7.17
C ASN A 6 -11.28 -10.70 8.42
N LEU A 7 -11.16 -11.26 9.63
CA LEU A 7 -11.12 -10.51 10.88
C LEU A 7 -9.71 -10.02 11.23
N LYS A 8 -8.67 -10.59 10.60
CA LYS A 8 -7.28 -10.20 10.85
C LYS A 8 -6.94 -8.88 10.17
N THR A 9 -6.09 -8.12 10.86
CA THR A 9 -5.47 -6.92 10.33
C THR A 9 -4.51 -7.28 9.18
N ASP A 10 -4.23 -6.31 8.31
CA ASP A 10 -3.31 -6.55 7.19
C ASP A 10 -1.88 -6.88 7.66
N SER A 11 -1.45 -6.31 8.79
CA SER A 11 -0.14 -6.61 9.38
C SER A 11 -0.07 -8.04 9.91
N GLU A 12 -1.13 -8.57 10.52
CA GLU A 12 -1.19 -9.97 10.96
C GLU A 12 -1.18 -10.91 9.76
N LEU A 13 -2.01 -10.64 8.74
CA LEU A 13 -2.01 -11.42 7.50
C LEU A 13 -0.61 -11.43 6.84
N MET A 14 0.10 -10.30 6.87
CA MET A 14 1.45 -10.22 6.32
C MET A 14 2.47 -11.02 7.13
N LEU A 15 2.33 -11.10 8.46
CA LEU A 15 3.18 -11.96 9.30
C LEU A 15 2.94 -13.45 8.98
N GLU A 16 1.70 -13.85 8.69
CA GLU A 16 1.40 -15.21 8.23
C GLU A 16 2.02 -15.51 6.87
N VAL A 17 1.95 -14.55 5.93
CA VAL A 17 2.61 -14.65 4.63
C VAL A 17 4.13 -14.80 4.81
N ALA A 18 4.73 -14.05 5.75
CA ALA A 18 6.15 -14.19 6.09
C ALA A 18 6.49 -15.59 6.64
N GLY A 19 5.53 -16.25 7.30
CA GLY A 19 5.60 -17.66 7.73
C GLY A 19 5.24 -18.68 6.65
N GLY A 20 4.90 -18.25 5.42
CA GLY A 20 4.62 -19.12 4.27
C GLY A 20 3.14 -19.37 3.98
N ALA A 21 2.21 -18.77 4.73
CA ALA A 21 0.76 -18.92 4.51
C ALA A 21 0.31 -18.17 3.25
N ARG A 22 0.16 -18.90 2.13
CA ARG A 22 -0.17 -18.32 0.83
C ARG A 22 -1.61 -17.82 0.76
N GLU A 23 -2.52 -18.41 1.51
CA GLU A 23 -3.93 -17.98 1.56
C GLU A 23 -4.08 -16.55 2.10
N SER A 24 -3.24 -16.16 3.06
CA SER A 24 -3.26 -14.80 3.64
C SER A 24 -2.83 -13.74 2.62
N ALA A 25 -1.95 -14.09 1.68
CA ALA A 25 -1.58 -13.22 0.56
C ALA A 25 -2.78 -12.96 -0.37
N GLY A 26 -3.68 -13.94 -0.55
CA GLY A 26 -4.90 -13.77 -1.34
C GLY A 26 -5.89 -12.77 -0.72
N VAL A 27 -5.97 -12.73 0.62
CA VAL A 27 -6.79 -11.74 1.33
C VAL A 27 -6.20 -10.34 1.15
N LEU A 28 -4.87 -10.20 1.33
CA LEU A 28 -4.16 -8.94 1.08
C LEU A 28 -4.34 -8.45 -0.36
N PHE A 29 -4.29 -9.37 -1.33
CA PHE A 29 -4.57 -9.07 -2.74
C PHE A 29 -5.97 -8.47 -2.91
N THR A 30 -6.98 -9.17 -2.41
CA THR A 30 -8.38 -8.76 -2.51
C THR A 30 -8.59 -7.35 -1.92
N ARG A 31 -7.94 -7.04 -0.80
CA ARG A 31 -8.04 -5.73 -0.13
C ARG A 31 -7.32 -4.60 -0.86
N HIS A 32 -6.15 -4.86 -1.46
CA HIS A 32 -5.24 -3.78 -1.89
C HIS A 32 -5.01 -3.66 -3.40
N HIS A 33 -5.38 -4.66 -4.21
CA HIS A 33 -5.12 -4.66 -5.65
C HIS A 33 -5.70 -3.41 -6.35
N GLN A 34 -6.92 -2.97 -6.00
CA GLN A 34 -7.53 -1.78 -6.62
C GLN A 34 -6.79 -0.48 -6.27
N LYS A 35 -6.30 -0.35 -5.02
CA LYS A 35 -5.56 0.84 -4.57
C LYS A 35 -4.22 0.92 -5.31
N LEU A 36 -3.52 -0.21 -5.44
CA LEU A 36 -2.28 -0.31 -6.22
C LEU A 36 -2.53 -0.08 -7.71
N TYR A 37 -3.61 -0.63 -8.28
CA TYR A 37 -3.97 -0.40 -9.68
C TYR A 37 -4.18 1.09 -9.96
N ARG A 38 -4.94 1.79 -9.11
CA ARG A 38 -5.15 3.25 -9.24
C ARG A 38 -3.84 4.03 -9.13
N TYR A 39 -2.95 3.63 -8.22
CA TYR A 39 -1.63 4.20 -8.08
C TYR A 39 -0.80 4.05 -9.36
N PHE A 40 -0.66 2.83 -9.90
CA PHE A 40 0.11 2.60 -11.11
C PHE A 40 -0.55 3.25 -12.35
N PHE A 41 -1.87 3.19 -12.47
CA PHE A 41 -2.58 3.81 -13.58
C PHE A 41 -2.45 5.33 -13.60
N SER A 42 -2.37 5.97 -12.42
CA SER A 42 -2.12 7.41 -12.32
C SER A 42 -0.76 7.82 -12.91
N ILE A 43 0.20 6.89 -12.94
CA ILE A 43 1.57 7.11 -13.37
C ILE A 43 1.78 6.66 -14.82
N MET A 44 1.32 5.45 -15.15
CA MET A 44 1.60 4.76 -16.42
C MET A 44 0.56 5.06 -17.50
N ARG A 45 -0.68 5.40 -17.11
CA ARG A 45 -1.83 5.64 -18.02
C ARG A 45 -2.13 4.48 -18.99
N ASN A 46 -1.54 3.31 -18.77
CA ASN A 46 -1.77 2.07 -19.51
C ASN A 46 -2.36 1.01 -18.58
N ARG A 47 -3.48 0.41 -18.97
CA ARG A 47 -4.18 -0.60 -18.16
C ARG A 47 -3.38 -1.89 -17.98
N ALA A 48 -2.75 -2.38 -19.05
CA ALA A 48 -1.98 -3.62 -19.03
C ALA A 48 -0.75 -3.47 -18.13
N ASP A 49 0.06 -2.43 -18.38
CA ASP A 49 1.26 -2.15 -17.57
C ASP A 49 0.92 -1.93 -16.09
N SER A 50 -0.22 -1.28 -15.80
CA SER A 50 -0.67 -1.07 -14.42
C SER A 50 -1.05 -2.38 -13.73
N MET A 51 -1.70 -3.29 -14.44
CA MET A 51 -2.09 -4.60 -13.90
C MET A 51 -0.86 -5.49 -13.69
N ASP A 52 0.07 -5.49 -14.63
CA ASP A 52 1.34 -6.20 -14.51
C ASP A 52 2.15 -5.67 -13.31
N ALA A 53 2.19 -4.35 -13.11
CA ALA A 53 2.85 -3.75 -11.96
C ALA A 53 2.20 -4.15 -10.62
N VAL A 54 0.86 -4.26 -10.56
CA VAL A 54 0.17 -4.80 -9.37
C VAL A 54 0.62 -6.24 -9.12
N GLN A 55 0.67 -7.07 -10.16
CA GLN A 55 1.10 -8.45 -10.03
C GLN A 55 2.55 -8.55 -9.53
N ASP A 56 3.46 -7.75 -10.06
CA ASP A 56 4.85 -7.67 -9.62
C ASP A 56 4.98 -7.28 -8.14
N VAL A 57 4.12 -6.38 -7.65
CA VAL A 57 4.09 -6.03 -6.22
C VAL A 57 3.73 -7.23 -5.37
N PHE A 58 2.69 -7.99 -5.73
CA PHE A 58 2.27 -9.15 -4.95
C PHE A 58 3.23 -10.33 -5.06
N ASP A 59 3.87 -10.51 -6.22
CA ASP A 59 4.93 -11.48 -6.39
C ASP A 59 6.12 -11.17 -5.47
N ARG A 60 6.56 -9.91 -5.43
CA ARG A 60 7.62 -9.45 -4.50
C ARG A 60 7.19 -9.56 -3.04
N LEU A 61 5.94 -9.24 -2.71
CA LEU A 61 5.39 -9.38 -1.37
C LEU A 61 5.49 -10.81 -0.87
N ILE A 62 5.17 -11.80 -1.72
CA ILE A 62 5.25 -13.21 -1.35
C ILE A 62 6.71 -13.66 -1.25
N ARG A 63 7.54 -13.35 -2.26
CA ARG A 63 8.97 -13.76 -2.28
C ARG A 63 9.77 -13.17 -1.12
N TYR A 64 9.53 -11.89 -0.82
CA TYR A 64 10.28 -11.15 0.19
C TYR A 64 9.48 -10.92 1.48
N GLY A 65 8.38 -11.65 1.68
CA GLY A 65 7.52 -11.48 2.85
C GLY A 65 8.24 -11.69 4.16
N HIS A 66 9.22 -12.59 4.19
CA HIS A 66 10.11 -12.83 5.34
C HIS A 66 10.89 -11.59 5.82
N SER A 67 11.03 -10.56 4.99
CA SER A 67 11.68 -9.30 5.36
C SER A 67 10.75 -8.36 6.16
N PHE A 68 9.46 -8.62 6.18
CA PHE A 68 8.51 -7.89 7.01
C PHE A 68 8.68 -8.31 8.48
N ARG A 69 9.15 -7.38 9.31
CA ARG A 69 9.42 -7.61 10.75
C ARG A 69 8.31 -7.05 11.66
N GLY A 70 7.12 -6.82 11.12
CA GLY A 70 6.03 -6.11 11.79
C GLY A 70 5.98 -4.62 11.47
N GLY A 71 5.05 -3.90 12.12
CA GLY A 71 4.72 -2.50 11.83
C GLY A 71 3.53 -2.35 10.88
N THR A 72 3.36 -1.16 10.31
CA THR A 72 2.21 -0.86 9.44
C THR A 72 2.42 -1.45 8.04
N PHE A 73 1.49 -2.31 7.62
CA PHE A 73 1.56 -3.01 6.33
C PHE A 73 1.54 -2.05 5.13
N LEU A 74 0.65 -1.05 5.11
CA LEU A 74 0.44 -0.25 3.91
C LEU A 74 1.68 0.56 3.47
N PRO A 75 2.40 1.27 4.36
CA PRO A 75 3.65 1.92 4.00
C PRO A 75 4.72 0.95 3.47
N TRP A 76 4.77 -0.28 4.01
CA TRP A 76 5.69 -1.31 3.53
C TRP A 76 5.31 -1.78 2.12
N LEU A 77 4.03 -2.04 1.87
CA LEU A 77 3.51 -2.40 0.55
C LEU A 77 3.82 -1.33 -0.50
N PHE A 78 3.61 -0.05 -0.17
CA PHE A 78 3.89 1.04 -1.10
C PHE A 78 5.38 1.29 -1.33
N ARG A 79 6.26 0.88 -0.40
CA ARG A 79 7.71 0.85 -0.67
C ARG A 79 8.02 -0.13 -1.80
N ILE A 80 7.40 -1.31 -1.81
CA ILE A 80 7.52 -2.27 -2.90
C ILE A 80 6.94 -1.69 -4.18
N ALA A 81 5.75 -1.09 -4.13
CA ALA A 81 5.11 -0.47 -5.29
C ALA A 81 5.97 0.63 -5.93
N LYS A 82 6.61 1.47 -5.11
CA LYS A 82 7.55 2.50 -5.59
C LYS A 82 8.76 1.88 -6.29
N ASN A 83 9.30 0.78 -5.76
CA ASN A 83 10.41 0.07 -6.41
C ASN A 83 9.97 -0.51 -7.76
N VAL A 84 8.78 -1.11 -7.85
CA VAL A 84 8.21 -1.61 -9.11
C VAL A 84 8.03 -0.47 -10.12
N ALA A 85 7.48 0.68 -9.70
CA ALA A 85 7.34 1.84 -10.58
C ALA A 85 8.69 2.30 -11.12
N ASN A 86 9.71 2.43 -10.25
CA ASN A 86 11.07 2.81 -10.65
C ASN A 86 11.70 1.82 -11.64
N ASP A 87 11.45 0.52 -11.48
CA ASP A 87 11.95 -0.50 -12.40
C ASP A 87 11.29 -0.38 -13.78
N GLN A 88 9.99 -0.05 -13.83
CA GLN A 88 9.28 0.20 -15.09
C GLN A 88 9.81 1.43 -15.83
N TYR A 89 10.15 2.51 -15.11
CA TYR A 89 10.77 3.70 -15.72
C TYR A 89 12.17 3.45 -16.30
N ARG A 90 12.89 2.45 -15.77
CA ARG A 90 14.25 2.10 -16.24
C ARG A 90 14.24 1.23 -17.49
N LYS A 91 13.12 0.61 -17.83
CA LYS A 91 12.99 -0.18 -19.05
C LYS A 91 12.96 0.79 -20.25
N PRO A 92 13.80 0.60 -21.28
CA PRO A 92 13.70 1.40 -22.50
C PRO A 92 12.28 1.24 -23.05
N SER A 93 11.63 2.36 -23.37
CA SER A 93 10.24 2.39 -23.86
C SER A 93 10.09 1.37 -24.97
N ARG A 94 9.22 0.38 -24.77
CA ARG A 94 8.90 -0.61 -25.80
C ARG A 94 7.95 -0.06 -26.86
N SER A 95 7.52 1.20 -26.71
CA SER A 95 6.63 1.90 -27.62
C SER A 95 7.30 3.19 -28.12
N GLU A 96 7.67 3.19 -29.39
CA GLU A 96 7.70 4.41 -30.19
C GLU A 96 6.27 4.96 -30.24
N THR A 97 5.97 5.97 -29.43
CA THR A 97 5.07 7.11 -29.75
C THR A 97 4.90 7.97 -28.49
N SER A 98 5.27 9.24 -28.65
CA SER A 98 5.14 10.37 -27.73
C SER A 98 6.05 10.37 -26.49
N LEU A 99 7.25 10.90 -26.70
CA LEU A 99 8.03 11.62 -25.70
C LEU A 99 7.22 12.85 -25.21
N GLU A 100 6.30 12.65 -24.28
CA GLU A 100 5.97 13.71 -23.35
C GLU A 100 6.75 13.47 -22.07
N THR A 101 7.52 14.47 -21.69
CA THR A 101 8.29 14.53 -20.44
C THR A 101 7.40 14.18 -19.26
N PHE A 102 7.39 12.90 -18.86
CA PHE A 102 6.76 12.48 -17.61
C PHE A 102 7.62 13.04 -16.48
N GLN A 103 7.18 14.19 -15.94
CA GLN A 103 7.70 14.74 -14.70
C GLN A 103 7.74 13.63 -13.65
N ARG A 104 8.78 13.64 -12.79
CA ARG A 104 8.75 12.91 -11.52
C ARG A 104 7.44 13.29 -10.81
N VAL A 105 6.43 12.43 -10.93
CA VAL A 105 5.22 12.57 -10.16
C VAL A 105 5.64 12.17 -8.76
N ASP A 106 5.81 13.16 -7.88
CA ASP A 106 5.86 12.89 -6.46
C ASP A 106 4.58 12.10 -6.17
N PRO A 107 4.70 10.82 -5.73
CA PRO A 107 3.53 10.01 -5.50
C PRO A 107 2.66 10.79 -4.53
N ALA A 108 1.42 11.06 -4.94
CA ALA A 108 0.43 11.72 -4.09
C ALA A 108 0.54 11.13 -2.69
N PRO A 109 0.55 11.96 -1.62
CA PRO A 109 0.76 11.48 -0.27
C PRO A 109 -0.14 10.27 -0.05
N LEU A 110 0.46 9.16 0.40
CA LEU A 110 -0.22 7.90 0.66
C LEU A 110 -1.58 8.21 1.29
N PRO A 111 -2.71 7.64 0.80
CA PRO A 111 -4.03 7.93 1.33
C PRO A 111 -4.16 7.72 2.85
N ASP A 112 -3.19 7.04 3.46
CA ASP A 112 -3.14 6.76 4.89
C ASP A 112 -2.53 7.90 5.74
N ARG A 113 -1.77 8.85 5.16
CA ARG A 113 -1.19 9.94 5.96
C ARG A 113 -2.25 10.91 6.52
N HIS A 114 -3.50 10.81 6.06
CA HIS A 114 -4.63 11.61 6.55
C HIS A 114 -5.74 10.82 7.27
N LEU A 115 -5.75 9.48 7.21
CA LEU A 115 -6.83 8.69 7.83
C LEU A 115 -6.54 8.31 9.28
N GLU A 116 -5.27 8.27 9.70
CA GLU A 116 -4.90 7.93 11.08
C GLU A 116 -5.05 9.15 12.02
N MET A 117 -4.78 10.37 11.54
CA MET A 117 -4.95 11.60 12.33
C MET A 117 -6.42 12.01 12.57
N SER A 118 -7.40 11.36 11.92
CA SER A 118 -8.82 11.69 12.08
C SER A 118 -9.56 10.79 13.07
N GLN A 119 -9.00 9.64 13.45
CA GLN A 119 -9.55 8.79 14.52
C GLN A 119 -9.00 9.20 15.89
N ASP A 120 -7.71 9.56 15.97
CA ASP A 120 -7.08 9.99 17.22
C ASP A 120 -7.48 11.40 17.67
N LYS A 121 -7.85 12.29 16.74
CA LYS A 121 -8.30 13.65 17.10
C LYS A 121 -9.62 13.66 17.86
N ARG A 122 -10.53 12.71 17.62
CA ARG A 122 -11.80 12.63 18.35
C ARG A 122 -11.57 12.15 19.78
N VAL A 123 -10.82 11.07 19.96
CA VAL A 123 -10.48 10.54 21.29
C VAL A 123 -9.64 11.55 22.07
N LEU A 124 -8.69 12.23 21.43
CA LEU A 124 -7.89 13.29 22.05
C LEU A 124 -8.73 14.53 22.37
N ALA A 125 -9.63 14.97 21.49
CA ALA A 125 -10.53 16.10 21.75
C ALA A 125 -11.57 15.79 22.83
N GLU A 126 -12.01 14.53 22.96
CA GLU A 126 -12.92 14.09 24.01
C GLU A 126 -12.19 13.95 25.36
N ALA A 127 -10.94 13.46 25.35
CA ALA A 127 -10.08 13.38 26.53
C ALA A 127 -9.65 14.77 27.02
N LEU A 128 -9.34 15.71 26.12
CA LEU A 128 -9.04 17.10 26.46
C LEU A 128 -10.26 17.86 26.98
N ASN A 129 -11.48 17.55 26.54
CA ASN A 129 -12.71 18.12 27.10
C ASN A 129 -13.09 17.54 28.47
N ARG A 130 -12.53 16.38 28.86
CA ARG A 130 -12.74 15.76 30.19
C ARG A 130 -11.72 16.22 31.23
N LEU A 131 -10.60 16.81 30.82
CA LEU A 131 -9.63 17.44 31.71
C LEU A 131 -9.90 18.94 31.82
N SER A 132 -10.80 19.22 32.76
CA SER A 132 -11.16 20.48 33.42
C SER A 132 -10.30 21.76 33.18
N PRO A 133 -10.92 22.96 33.14
CA PRO A 133 -10.33 24.29 32.92
C PRO A 133 -9.49 24.82 34.11
N ALA A 134 -8.48 24.05 34.56
CA ALA A 134 -7.69 24.38 35.74
C ALA A 134 -6.33 25.04 35.46
N TYR A 135 -6.04 25.47 34.23
CA TYR A 135 -4.85 26.28 33.93
C TYR A 135 -5.18 27.35 32.88
N ARG A 136 -5.71 28.49 33.36
CA ARG A 136 -5.58 29.78 32.67
C ARG A 136 -4.36 30.50 33.22
#